data_AF-A0A4R1F3Z6-F1
#
_entry.id   AF-A0A4R1F3Z6-F1
#
_cell.length_a   1.000
_cell.length_b   1.000
_cell.length_c   1.000
_cell.angle_alpha   90.00
_cell.angle_beta   90.00
_cell.angle_gamma   90.00
#
_symmetry.space_group_name_H-M   'P 1'
#
loop_
_entity.id
_entity.type
_entity.pdbx_description
1 polymer ?
#
loop_
_entity_poly.entity_id
_entity_poly.type
_entity_poly.pdbx_seq_one_letter_code
_entity_poly.pdbx_strand_id
1 'polypeptide(L)'
;MPVDPTRTRPVEDLDLADRSAQIRQARAEGDQPPAGRLLGLPELADGDVWVDIAGVEAITGIPSRTVTGWMARGGPKKAPFPAPHRILYRLYWPLSVLEQWHQDYTRGT
;
A
#
# COMPACT_ATOMS: atom_id res chain seq x y z
N MET A 1 28.85 33.16 0.03
CA MET A 1 27.75 32.24 0.34
C MET A 1 26.93 32.87 1.46
N PRO A 2 25.60 32.97 1.31
CA PRO A 2 24.75 31.85 1.69
C PRO A 2 23.68 31.48 0.65
N VAL A 3 23.31 30.20 0.68
CA VAL A 3 22.25 29.55 -0.10
C VAL A 3 20.92 29.72 0.62
N ASP A 4 19.87 30.09 -0.12
CA ASP A 4 18.48 30.10 0.36
C ASP A 4 17.86 28.72 0.09
N PRO A 5 17.46 27.95 1.12
CA PRO A 5 16.79 26.68 0.94
C PRO A 5 15.31 26.94 0.68
N THR A 6 14.98 27.27 -0.57
CA THR A 6 13.59 27.23 -1.03
C THR A 6 13.08 25.81 -0.86
N ARG A 7 12.31 25.64 0.22
CA ARG A 7 11.49 24.50 0.63
C ARG A 7 10.86 23.82 -0.57
N THR A 8 11.54 22.81 -1.09
CA THR A 8 11.01 21.88 -2.07
C THR A 8 9.89 21.12 -1.36
N ARG A 9 8.63 21.50 -1.62
CA ARG A 9 7.51 20.62 -1.31
C ARG A 9 7.77 19.32 -2.07
N PRO A 10 7.74 18.15 -1.43
CA PRO A 10 8.00 16.90 -2.12
C PRO A 10 6.93 16.72 -3.19
N VAL A 11 7.36 16.73 -4.45
CA VAL A 11 6.51 16.57 -5.63
C VAL A 11 5.75 15.24 -5.59
N GLU A 12 6.26 14.27 -4.83
CA GLU A 12 5.70 12.94 -4.60
C GLU A 12 4.34 12.93 -3.87
N ASP A 13 4.03 13.94 -3.05
CA ASP A 13 2.80 13.98 -2.23
C ASP A 13 1.55 14.34 -3.07
N LEU A 14 1.72 15.22 -4.06
CA LEU A 14 0.66 15.65 -4.97
C LEU A 14 0.28 14.56 -5.98
N ASP A 15 1.26 13.77 -6.43
CA ASP A 15 1.05 12.62 -7.34
C ASP A 15 0.25 11.49 -6.66
N LEU A 16 0.47 11.27 -5.36
CA LEU A 16 -0.23 10.24 -4.59
C LEU A 16 -1.71 10.58 -4.34
N ALA A 17 -2.00 11.84 -3.99
CA ALA A 17 -3.36 12.30 -3.73
C ALA A 17 -4.23 12.25 -5.01
N ASP A 18 -3.68 12.71 -6.14
CA ASP A 18 -4.37 12.69 -7.43
C ASP A 18 -4.64 11.24 -7.90
N ARG A 19 -3.66 10.36 -7.70
CA ARG A 19 -3.77 8.93 -8.04
C ARG A 19 -4.73 8.18 -7.14
N SER A 20 -4.81 8.54 -5.86
CA SER A 20 -5.83 8.01 -4.93
C SER A 20 -7.25 8.39 -5.37
N ALA A 21 -7.42 9.59 -5.95
CA ALA A 21 -8.69 10.05 -6.49
C ALA A 21 -9.08 9.29 -7.77
N GLN A 22 -8.12 9.03 -8.66
CA GLN A 22 -8.35 8.23 -9.88
C GLN A 22 -8.74 6.79 -9.57
N ILE A 23 -8.12 6.15 -8.56
CA ILE A 23 -8.51 4.80 -8.11
C ILE A 23 -9.92 4.80 -7.50
N ARG A 24 -10.26 5.83 -6.72
CA ARG A 24 -11.60 5.97 -6.13
C ARG A 24 -12.66 6.19 -7.21
N GLN A 25 -12.34 6.95 -8.25
CA GLN A 25 -13.23 7.20 -9.38
C GLN A 25 -13.49 5.91 -10.19
N ALA A 26 -12.44 5.17 -10.56
CA ALA A 26 -12.58 3.90 -11.28
C ALA A 26 -13.40 2.87 -10.49
N ARG A 27 -13.21 2.81 -9.16
CA ARG A 27 -14.04 1.99 -8.25
C ARG A 27 -15.51 2.44 -8.21
N ALA A 28 -15.78 3.74 -8.28
CA ALA A 28 -17.13 4.30 -8.26
C ALA A 28 -17.89 4.03 -9.58
N GLU A 29 -17.16 3.89 -10.69
CA GLU A 29 -17.70 3.62 -12.02
C GLU A 29 -17.96 2.11 -12.28
N GLY A 30 -17.66 1.25 -11.29
CA GLY A 30 -17.83 -0.20 -11.40
C GLY A 30 -16.82 -0.86 -12.34
N ASP A 31 -15.84 -0.09 -12.84
CA ASP A 31 -14.75 -0.59 -13.66
C ASP A 31 -13.68 -1.19 -12.74
N GLN A 32 -13.15 -2.37 -13.10
CA GLN A 32 -12.02 -2.93 -12.38
C GLN A 32 -10.81 -2.07 -12.74
N PRO A 33 -10.26 -1.25 -11.82
CA PRO A 33 -9.15 -0.39 -12.16
C PRO A 33 -8.04 -1.26 -12.73
N PRO A 34 -7.41 -0.86 -13.87
CA PRO A 34 -6.43 -1.68 -14.57
C PRO A 34 -5.34 -2.12 -13.59
N ALA A 35 -5.47 -3.37 -13.18
CA ALA A 35 -4.76 -3.94 -12.05
C ALA A 35 -3.28 -4.05 -12.41
N GLY A 36 -2.47 -3.14 -11.88
CA GLY A 36 -1.01 -3.20 -11.91
C GLY A 36 -0.32 -2.94 -13.25
N ARG A 37 -0.83 -3.46 -14.38
CA ARG A 37 -0.13 -3.43 -15.68
C ARG A 37 0.14 -2.01 -16.19
N LEU A 38 -0.80 -1.07 -16.02
CA LEU A 38 -0.58 0.34 -16.37
C LEU A 38 0.52 1.01 -15.55
N LEU A 39 0.86 0.43 -14.39
CA LEU A 39 1.86 0.93 -13.46
C LEU A 39 3.16 0.12 -13.53
N GLY A 40 3.31 -0.80 -14.51
CA GLY A 40 4.44 -1.72 -14.60
C GLY A 40 4.47 -2.79 -13.50
N LEU A 41 3.36 -2.96 -12.77
CA LEU A 41 3.21 -4.03 -11.79
C LEU A 41 2.69 -5.29 -12.49
N PRO A 42 3.15 -6.49 -12.08
CA PRO A 42 2.65 -7.73 -12.64
C PRO A 42 1.16 -7.90 -12.32
N GLU A 43 0.43 -8.55 -13.22
CA GLU A 43 -0.95 -8.96 -12.93
C GLU A 43 -0.95 -10.00 -11.81
N LEU A 44 -1.92 -9.88 -10.91
CA LEU A 44 -2.19 -10.89 -9.90
C LEU A 44 -3.30 -11.82 -10.40
N ALA A 45 -3.33 -13.03 -9.86
CA ALA A 45 -4.38 -13.99 -10.13
C ALA A 45 -5.74 -13.46 -9.64
N ASP A 46 -6.82 -13.98 -10.23
CA ASP A 46 -8.21 -13.75 -9.79
C ASP A 46 -8.65 -12.26 -9.73
N GLY A 47 -7.95 -11.38 -10.44
CA GLY A 47 -8.24 -9.95 -10.46
C GLY A 47 -7.85 -9.22 -9.18
N ASP A 48 -6.95 -9.80 -8.38
CA ASP A 48 -6.41 -9.17 -7.18
C ASP A 48 -5.57 -7.93 -7.53
N VAL A 49 -5.41 -7.04 -6.55
CA VAL A 49 -4.78 -5.72 -6.76
C VAL A 49 -3.61 -5.52 -5.81
N TRP A 50 -2.58 -4.85 -6.31
CA TRP A 50 -1.44 -4.44 -5.51
C TRP A 50 -1.80 -3.25 -4.63
N VAL A 51 -1.32 -3.31 -3.39
CA VAL A 51 -1.55 -2.31 -2.35
C VAL A 51 -0.19 -1.86 -1.81
N ASP A 52 0.04 -0.56 -1.73
CA ASP A 52 1.23 0.01 -1.09
C ASP A 52 1.02 0.20 0.43
N ILE A 53 2.03 0.72 1.14
CA ILE A 53 1.95 0.88 2.60
C ILE A 53 0.82 1.84 3.05
N ALA A 54 0.47 2.85 2.24
CA ALA A 54 -0.64 3.74 2.55
C ALA A 54 -1.98 3.02 2.37
N GLY A 55 -2.08 2.18 1.33
CA GLY A 55 -3.23 1.29 1.15
C GLY A 55 -3.38 0.29 2.29
N VAL A 56 -2.29 -0.28 2.81
CA VAL A 56 -2.31 -1.17 3.99
C VAL A 56 -2.97 -0.47 5.18
N GLU A 57 -2.58 0.78 5.46
CA GLU A 57 -3.17 1.58 6.53
C GLU A 57 -4.65 1.83 6.30
N ALA A 58 -5.06 2.14 5.07
CA ALA A 58 -6.46 2.34 4.72
C ALA A 58 -7.32 1.07 4.88
N ILE A 59 -6.77 -0.11 4.62
CA ILE A 59 -7.49 -1.39 4.69
C ILE A 59 -7.54 -1.94 6.11
N THR A 60 -6.42 -1.87 6.84
CA THR A 60 -6.25 -2.53 8.14
C THR A 60 -6.45 -1.58 9.32
N GLY A 61 -6.45 -0.26 9.09
CA GLY A 61 -6.44 0.76 10.14
C GLY A 61 -5.13 0.83 10.93
N ILE A 62 -4.11 0.07 10.55
CA ILE A 62 -2.84 -0.01 11.27
C ILE A 62 -1.90 1.05 10.70
N PRO A 63 -1.34 1.93 11.54
CA PRO A 63 -0.48 3.00 11.06
C PRO A 63 0.72 2.47 10.26
N SER A 64 1.06 3.13 9.15
CA SER A 64 2.20 2.77 8.28
C SER A 64 3.52 2.65 9.06
N ARG A 65 3.71 3.50 10.09
CA ARG A 65 4.87 3.44 10.98
C ARG A 65 4.93 2.13 11.78
N THR A 66 3.78 1.62 12.21
CA THR A 66 3.66 0.34 12.92
C THR A 66 3.97 -0.81 11.98
N VAL A 67 3.40 -0.81 10.77
CA VAL A 67 3.68 -1.79 9.72
C VAL A 67 5.19 -1.85 9.41
N THR A 68 5.83 -0.69 9.25
CA THR A 68 7.29 -0.58 9.04
C THR A 68 8.08 -1.17 10.21
N GLY A 69 7.66 -0.88 11.45
CA GLY A 69 8.26 -1.45 12.65
C GLY A 69 8.10 -2.97 12.74
N TRP A 70 6.97 -3.52 12.29
CA TRP A 70 6.72 -4.96 12.25
C TRP A 70 7.56 -5.67 11.21
N MET A 71 7.68 -5.12 10.00
CA MET A 71 8.56 -5.67 8.97
C MET A 71 10.02 -5.77 9.44
N ALA A 72 10.50 -4.77 10.19
CA ALA A 72 11.86 -4.78 10.73
C ALA A 72 12.08 -5.76 11.89
N ARG A 73 11.00 -6.12 12.61
CA ARG A 73 11.08 -6.90 13.87
C ARG A 73 10.43 -8.28 13.78
N GLY A 74 9.87 -8.66 12.64
CA GLY A 74 9.11 -9.91 12.47
C GLY A 74 7.81 -9.95 13.29
N GLY A 75 7.20 -8.78 13.55
CA GLY A 75 5.93 -8.68 14.27
C GLY A 75 4.71 -8.73 13.34
N PRO A 76 3.48 -8.72 13.89
CA PRO A 76 3.14 -8.95 15.29
C PRO A 76 3.28 -10.44 15.68
N LYS A 77 3.64 -10.74 16.93
CA LYS A 77 3.95 -12.11 17.39
C LYS A 77 2.82 -13.13 17.17
N LYS A 78 1.56 -12.68 17.21
CA LYS A 78 0.38 -13.55 17.08
C LYS A 78 0.03 -13.92 15.64
N ALA A 79 0.39 -13.07 14.68
CA ALA A 79 0.10 -13.26 13.27
C ALA A 79 1.16 -12.47 12.47
N PRO A 80 2.28 -13.10 12.06
CA PRO A 80 3.37 -12.41 11.38
C PRO A 80 2.86 -11.60 10.20
N PHE A 81 3.30 -10.34 10.08
CA PHE A 81 2.86 -9.48 8.98
C PHE A 81 3.37 -10.04 7.65
N PRO A 82 2.54 -10.09 6.58
CA PRO A 82 2.93 -10.66 5.31
C PRO A 82 4.15 -9.95 4.71
N ALA A 83 5.03 -10.71 4.07
CA ALA A 83 6.21 -10.16 3.43
C ALA A 83 5.83 -9.33 2.19
N PRO A 84 6.43 -8.14 1.99
CA PRO A 84 6.20 -7.34 0.80
C PRO A 84 6.84 -7.93 -0.46
N HIS A 85 6.23 -7.63 -1.59
CA HIS A 85 6.86 -7.70 -2.90
C HIS A 85 7.53 -6.37 -3.22
N ARG A 86 8.82 -6.41 -3.61
CA ARG A 86 9.53 -5.21 -4.06
C ARG A 86 9.39 -5.06 -5.56
N ILE A 87 8.65 -4.05 -6.00
CA ILE A 87 8.40 -3.76 -7.41
C ILE A 87 8.64 -2.27 -7.64
N LEU A 88 9.41 -1.90 -8.67
CA LEU A 88 9.77 -0.51 -8.97
C LEU A 88 10.31 0.26 -7.74
N TYR A 89 11.16 -0.40 -6.96
CA TYR A 89 11.75 0.13 -5.71
C TYR A 89 10.77 0.44 -4.57
N ARG A 90 9.47 0.16 -4.73
CA ARG A 90 8.44 0.27 -3.70
C ARG A 90 7.99 -1.09 -3.20
N LEU A 91 7.37 -1.10 -2.02
CA LEU A 91 6.83 -2.30 -1.38
C LEU A 91 5.34 -2.38 -1.67
N TYR A 92 4.91 -3.55 -2.14
CA TYR A 92 3.53 -3.85 -2.45
C TYR A 92 3.11 -5.18 -1.84
N TRP A 93 1.81 -5.29 -1.55
CA TRP A 93 1.17 -6.51 -1.10
C TRP A 93 -0.06 -6.80 -1.97
N PRO A 94 -0.40 -8.06 -2.22
CA PRO A 94 -1.70 -8.41 -2.77
C PRO A 94 -2.81 -8.02 -1.75
N LEU A 95 -3.90 -7.40 -2.22
CA LEU A 95 -5.02 -7.00 -1.36
C LEU A 95 -5.59 -8.22 -0.63
N SER A 96 -5.84 -9.31 -1.35
CA SER A 96 -6.38 -10.55 -0.78
C SER A 96 -5.56 -11.07 0.41
N VAL A 97 -4.24 -10.99 0.32
CA VAL A 97 -3.31 -11.42 1.39
C VAL A 97 -3.44 -10.53 2.62
N LEU A 98 -3.57 -9.21 2.43
CA LEU A 98 -3.77 -8.27 3.53
C LEU A 98 -5.12 -8.47 4.22
N GLU A 99 -6.18 -8.68 3.44
CA GLU A 99 -7.53 -8.92 3.97
C GLU A 99 -7.58 -10.21 4.77
N GLN A 100 -7.03 -11.30 4.25
CA GLN A 100 -6.94 -12.58 4.96
C GLN A 100 -6.14 -12.45 6.25
N TRP A 101 -4.94 -11.85 6.18
CA TRP A 101 -4.10 -11.63 7.35
C TRP A 101 -4.83 -10.78 8.41
N HIS A 102 -5.55 -9.74 8.01
CA HIS A 102 -6.27 -8.87 8.93
C HIS A 102 -7.41 -9.61 9.64
N GLN A 103 -8.11 -10.50 8.94
CA GLN A 103 -9.10 -11.38 9.57
C GLN A 103 -8.47 -12.30 10.61
N ASP A 104 -7.32 -12.90 10.31
CA ASP A 104 -6.61 -13.78 11.25
C ASP A 104 -6.06 -13.00 12.46
N TYR A 105 -5.56 -11.79 12.22
CA TYR A 105 -5.05 -10.89 13.25
C TYR A 105 -6.16 -10.42 14.21
N THR A 106 -7.35 -10.11 13.68
CA THR A 106 -8.50 -9.64 14.47
C THR A 106 -9.16 -10.78 15.25
N ARG A 107 -9.33 -11.97 14.64
CA ARG A 107 -9.89 -13.16 15.31
C ARG A 107 -9.08 -13.63 16.51
N GLY A 108 -7.77 -13.40 16.50
CA GLY A 108 -6.87 -13.69 17.64
C GLY A 108 -6.73 -12.54 18.64
N THR A 109 -7.73 -11.68 18.81
CA THR A 109 -7.75 -10.57 19.80
C THR A 109 -8.88 -10.78 20.79
#